data_AF-A0A838BPL9-F1
#
_entry.id   AF-A0A838BPL9-F1
#
_cell.length_a   1.000
_cell.length_b   1.000
_cell.length_c   1.000
_cell.angle_alpha   90.00
_cell.angle_beta   90.00
_cell.angle_gamma   90.00
#
_symmetry.space_group_name_H-M   'P 1'
#
loop_
_entity.id
_entity.type
_entity.pdbx_description
1 polymer ?
#
loop_
_entity_poly.entity_id
_entity_poly.type
_entity_poly.pdbx_seq_one_letter_code
_entity_poly.pdbx_strand_id
1 'polypeptide(L)'
;MLSDQETSLRSFHKYSDVEYTEEEWAIAWVGIWAFLCNSKREAKEALQFDPKRSVLYGDHPELLKHACDTEVPIIYDPSIREFGVSVLDGGYCQMSFRFDPWSGKPLPTSLRDEWFEAIEALGIDPWNDKDKTPARFNDETWWKDSYVSEKSA
;
A
#
# COMPACT_ATOMS: atom_id res chain seq x y z
N MET A 1 -3.11 -17.81 -28.59
CA MET A 1 -2.90 -16.99 -27.38
C MET A 1 -2.84 -15.56 -27.87
N LEU A 2 -3.79 -14.70 -27.46
CA LEU A 2 -3.74 -13.28 -27.85
C LEU A 2 -2.53 -12.64 -27.16
N SER A 3 -1.94 -11.63 -27.80
CA SER A 3 -0.92 -10.83 -27.12
C SER A 3 -1.53 -10.09 -25.92
N ASP A 4 -0.71 -9.75 -24.92
CA ASP A 4 -1.15 -8.98 -23.76
C ASP A 4 -1.80 -7.66 -24.18
N GLN A 5 -1.27 -7.01 -25.23
CA GLN A 5 -1.85 -5.79 -25.81
C GLN A 5 -3.25 -6.01 -26.40
N GLU A 6 -3.48 -7.08 -27.17
CA GLU A 6 -4.80 -7.37 -27.73
C GLU A 6 -5.83 -7.71 -26.65
N THR A 7 -5.38 -8.35 -25.57
CA THR A 7 -6.21 -8.68 -24.41
C THR A 7 -6.62 -7.41 -23.66
N SER A 8 -5.68 -6.49 -23.40
CA SER A 8 -5.98 -5.19 -22.79
C SER A 8 -6.91 -4.34 -23.64
N LEU A 9 -6.71 -4.27 -24.96
CA LEU A 9 -7.56 -3.51 -25.88
C LEU A 9 -9.00 -4.06 -25.91
N ARG A 10 -9.17 -5.38 -25.90
CA ARG A 10 -10.50 -6.00 -25.81
C ARG A 10 -11.19 -5.72 -24.48
N SER A 11 -10.45 -5.79 -23.37
CA SER A 11 -10.98 -5.40 -22.07
C SER A 11 -11.41 -3.95 -22.07
N PHE A 12 -10.58 -3.03 -22.58
CA PHE A 12 -10.92 -1.62 -22.70
C PHE A 12 -12.22 -1.40 -23.49
N HIS A 13 -12.36 -2.03 -24.66
CA HIS A 13 -13.60 -1.94 -25.45
C HIS A 13 -14.82 -2.58 -24.78
N LYS A 14 -14.63 -3.65 -24.00
CA LYS A 14 -15.72 -4.25 -23.22
C LYS A 14 -16.27 -3.29 -22.17
N TYR A 15 -15.41 -2.44 -21.60
CA TYR A 15 -15.78 -1.50 -20.55
C TYR A 15 -15.99 -0.06 -21.06
N SER A 16 -15.65 0.26 -22.32
CA SER A 16 -15.78 1.61 -22.87
C SER A 16 -17.22 2.06 -23.07
N ASP A 17 -18.13 1.10 -23.24
CA ASP A 17 -19.54 1.35 -23.55
C ASP A 17 -20.45 1.01 -22.36
N VAL A 18 -19.86 0.78 -21.18
CA VAL A 18 -20.63 0.54 -19.95
C VAL A 18 -21.13 1.88 -19.42
N GLU A 19 -22.39 2.17 -19.70
CA GLU A 19 -23.11 3.26 -19.05
C GLU A 19 -23.62 2.76 -17.70
N TYR A 20 -23.08 3.32 -16.61
CA TYR A 20 -23.61 3.12 -15.27
C TYR A 20 -24.72 4.14 -15.01
N THR A 21 -25.78 3.69 -14.35
CA THR A 21 -26.76 4.58 -13.73
C THR A 21 -26.14 5.38 -12.57
N GLU A 22 -26.78 6.48 -12.16
CA GLU A 22 -26.34 7.25 -10.98
C GLU A 22 -26.24 6.38 -9.71
N GLU A 23 -27.14 5.41 -9.55
CA GLU A 23 -27.14 4.49 -8.40
C GLU A 23 -25.96 3.52 -8.47
N GLU A 24 -25.66 2.96 -9.64
CA GLU A 24 -24.51 2.10 -9.85
C GLU A 24 -23.18 2.85 -9.68
N TRP A 25 -23.11 4.10 -10.15
CA TRP A 25 -21.98 4.99 -9.89
C TRP A 25 -21.80 5.24 -8.39
N ALA A 26 -22.87 5.54 -7.66
CA ALA A 26 -22.80 5.74 -6.22
C ALA A 26 -22.29 4.50 -5.49
N ILE A 27 -22.75 3.30 -5.87
CA ILE A 27 -22.28 2.03 -5.28
C ILE A 27 -20.80 1.81 -5.59
N ALA A 28 -20.37 2.01 -6.84
CA ALA A 28 -18.97 1.86 -7.24
C ALA A 28 -18.06 2.84 -6.48
N TRP A 29 -18.45 4.11 -6.39
CA TRP A 29 -17.71 5.13 -5.65
C TRP A 29 -17.63 4.83 -4.15
N VAL A 30 -18.73 4.41 -3.53
CA VAL A 30 -18.74 4.02 -2.11
C VAL A 30 -17.84 2.81 -1.88
N GLY A 31 -17.83 1.83 -2.78
CA GLY A 31 -16.95 0.66 -2.71
C GLY A 31 -15.48 1.04 -2.78
N ILE A 32 -15.08 1.84 -3.77
CA ILE A 32 -13.70 2.34 -3.93
C ILE A 32 -13.29 3.15 -2.71
N TRP A 33 -14.15 4.05 -2.24
CA TRP A 33 -13.88 4.88 -1.08
C TRP A 33 -13.72 4.05 0.20
N ALA A 34 -14.59 3.06 0.41
CA ALA A 34 -14.51 2.17 1.57
C ALA A 34 -13.20 1.36 1.57
N PHE A 35 -12.80 0.85 0.41
CA PHE A 35 -11.53 0.15 0.24
C PHE A 35 -10.34 1.07 0.56
N LEU A 36 -10.26 2.25 -0.06
CA LEU A 36 -9.19 3.22 0.19
C LEU A 36 -9.16 3.66 1.66
N CYS A 37 -10.32 3.89 2.27
CA CYS A 37 -10.43 4.20 3.68
C CYS A 37 -9.88 3.06 4.55
N ASN A 38 -10.18 1.81 4.21
CA ASN A 38 -9.72 0.65 4.96
C ASN A 38 -8.20 0.47 4.83
N SER A 39 -7.65 0.51 3.63
CA SER A 39 -6.19 0.41 3.41
C SER A 39 -5.43 1.53 4.10
N LYS A 40 -5.98 2.75 4.12
CA LYS A 40 -5.35 3.89 4.82
C LYS A 40 -5.55 3.85 6.33
N ARG A 41 -6.56 3.14 6.82
CA ARG A 41 -6.81 3.01 8.26
C ARG A 41 -5.64 2.31 8.94
N GLU A 42 -5.17 1.20 8.36
CA GLU A 42 -4.02 0.44 8.90
C GLU A 42 -2.78 1.33 8.98
N ALA A 43 -2.47 2.06 7.90
CA ALA A 43 -1.36 3.03 7.87
C ALA A 43 -1.51 4.15 8.91
N LYS A 44 -2.72 4.72 9.04
CA LYS A 44 -3.01 5.77 10.02
C LYS A 44 -2.86 5.26 11.45
N GLU A 45 -3.38 4.07 11.76
CA GLU A 45 -3.29 3.48 13.09
C GLU A 45 -1.83 3.17 13.45
N ALA A 46 -1.05 2.58 12.54
CA ALA A 46 0.37 2.33 12.71
C ALA A 46 1.17 3.61 12.99
N LEU A 47 0.82 4.71 12.30
CA LEU A 47 1.42 6.02 12.49
C LEU A 47 0.75 6.85 13.60
N GLN A 48 -0.17 6.27 14.37
CA GLN A 48 -0.94 6.96 15.43
C GLN A 48 -1.53 8.31 14.95
N PHE A 49 -2.06 8.32 13.73
CA PHE A 49 -2.68 9.45 13.06
C PHE A 49 -1.75 10.66 12.85
N ASP A 50 -0.44 10.50 12.96
CA ASP A 50 0.55 11.54 12.68
C ASP A 50 1.62 11.02 11.72
N PRO A 51 1.64 11.48 10.44
CA PRO A 51 2.63 11.02 9.46
C PRO A 51 4.08 11.32 9.89
N LYS A 52 4.31 12.27 10.80
CA LYS A 52 5.65 12.63 11.29
C LYS A 52 6.27 11.57 12.19
N ARG A 53 5.49 10.59 12.65
CA ARG A 53 6.01 9.51 13.48
C ARG A 53 6.84 8.50 12.72
N SER A 54 6.70 8.46 11.40
CA SER A 54 7.55 7.62 10.57
C SER A 54 8.97 8.16 10.51
N VAL A 55 9.94 7.26 10.56
CA VAL A 55 11.35 7.61 10.31
C VAL A 55 11.60 8.07 8.87
N LEU A 56 10.67 7.81 7.95
CA LEU A 56 10.76 8.24 6.54
C LEU A 56 10.31 9.68 6.30
N TYR A 57 9.64 10.31 7.27
CA TYR A 57 9.03 11.64 7.08
C TYR A 57 10.02 12.73 6.71
N GLY A 58 11.24 12.67 7.25
CA GLY A 58 12.28 13.64 6.92
C GLY A 58 12.68 13.62 5.43
N ASP A 59 12.61 12.45 4.80
CA ASP A 59 13.01 12.27 3.41
C ASP A 59 11.84 12.40 2.42
N HIS A 60 10.65 11.91 2.83
CA HIS A 60 9.45 11.73 2.00
C HIS A 60 8.18 12.32 2.66
N PRO A 61 8.16 13.63 3.00
CA PRO A 61 7.06 14.21 3.77
C PRO A 61 5.74 14.23 3.00
N GLU A 62 5.74 14.47 1.68
CA GLU A 62 4.51 14.52 0.89
C GLU A 62 3.87 13.13 0.75
N LEU A 63 4.67 12.09 0.51
CA LEU A 63 4.17 10.71 0.44
C LEU A 63 3.45 10.29 1.73
N LEU A 64 4.02 10.54 2.89
CA LEU A 64 3.39 10.16 4.16
C LEU A 64 2.17 11.02 4.50
N LYS A 65 2.20 12.32 4.20
CA LYS A 65 0.99 13.15 4.34
C LYS A 65 -0.14 12.58 3.48
N HIS A 66 0.14 12.25 2.22
CA HIS A 66 -0.85 11.72 1.30
C HIS A 66 -1.30 10.30 1.63
N ALA A 67 -0.43 9.46 2.19
CA ALA A 67 -0.82 8.16 2.73
C ALA A 67 -1.81 8.28 3.90
N CYS A 68 -1.72 9.37 4.68
CA CYS A 68 -2.69 9.71 5.73
C CYS A 68 -3.87 10.56 5.23
N ASP A 69 -3.91 10.94 3.96
CA ASP A 69 -5.00 11.72 3.37
C ASP A 69 -5.97 10.76 2.66
N THR A 70 -7.26 10.77 3.01
CA THR A 70 -8.24 9.89 2.36
C THR A 70 -8.53 10.27 0.91
N GLU A 71 -8.28 11.51 0.51
CA GLU A 71 -8.60 12.01 -0.83
C GLU A 71 -7.55 11.68 -1.89
N VAL A 72 -6.32 11.33 -1.48
CA VAL A 72 -5.21 11.06 -2.42
C VAL A 72 -4.94 9.56 -2.47
N PRO A 73 -4.94 8.88 -3.63
CA PRO A 73 -4.89 7.41 -3.72
C PRO A 73 -3.52 6.79 -3.39
N ILE A 74 -2.70 7.45 -2.57
CA ILE A 74 -1.47 6.88 -2.03
C ILE A 74 -1.81 5.96 -0.86
N ILE A 75 -1.24 4.77 -0.89
CA ILE A 75 -1.23 3.84 0.23
C ILE A 75 0.22 3.64 0.72
N TYR A 76 0.35 3.35 2.00
CA TYR A 76 1.61 3.04 2.65
C TYR A 76 1.40 1.79 3.50
N ASP A 77 2.23 0.78 3.27
CA ASP A 77 2.32 -0.38 4.14
C ASP A 77 3.52 -0.20 5.09
N PRO A 78 3.25 0.14 6.37
CA PRO A 78 4.29 0.39 7.37
C PRO A 78 5.03 -0.89 7.78
N SER A 79 4.44 -2.08 7.55
CA SER A 79 5.07 -3.35 7.92
C SER A 79 6.23 -3.69 6.98
N ILE A 80 6.13 -3.36 5.70
CA ILE A 80 7.10 -3.71 4.66
C ILE A 80 7.74 -2.50 4.00
N ARG A 81 7.48 -1.29 4.50
CA ARG A 81 8.07 -0.03 4.02
C ARG A 81 7.73 0.27 2.55
N GLU A 82 6.53 -0.09 2.10
CA GLU A 82 6.13 0.10 0.70
C GLU A 82 5.12 1.22 0.52
N PHE A 83 5.35 2.07 -0.47
CA PHE A 83 4.37 3.03 -0.97
C PHE A 83 3.82 2.56 -2.30
N GLY A 84 2.57 2.90 -2.60
CA GLY A 84 1.99 2.59 -3.89
C GLY A 84 0.60 3.15 -4.10
N VAL A 85 -0.04 2.60 -5.13
CA VAL A 85 -1.48 2.79 -5.42
C VAL A 85 -2.13 1.42 -5.51
N SER A 86 -3.34 1.29 -4.97
CA SER A 86 -4.10 0.05 -5.05
C SER A 86 -4.50 -0.26 -6.49
N VAL A 87 -4.43 -1.52 -6.88
CA VAL A 87 -5.03 -2.01 -8.13
C VAL A 87 -6.49 -2.35 -7.84
N LEU A 88 -7.41 -1.67 -8.51
CA LEU A 88 -8.85 -1.83 -8.31
C LEU A 88 -9.41 -2.99 -9.15
N ASP A 89 -8.81 -4.17 -9.03
CA ASP A 89 -9.23 -5.41 -9.73
C ASP A 89 -10.01 -6.39 -8.84
N GLY A 90 -10.31 -5.98 -7.60
CA GLY A 90 -10.96 -6.80 -6.59
C GLY A 90 -10.00 -7.64 -5.73
N GLY A 91 -8.69 -7.57 -5.99
CA GLY A 91 -7.65 -8.16 -5.17
C GLY A 91 -7.01 -7.19 -4.16
N TYR A 92 -6.01 -7.71 -3.42
CA TYR A 92 -5.15 -6.92 -2.52
C TYR A 92 -3.87 -6.42 -3.23
N CYS A 93 -3.86 -6.42 -4.57
CA CYS A 93 -2.70 -6.04 -5.35
C CYS A 93 -2.47 -4.53 -5.29
N GLN A 94 -1.20 -4.13 -5.29
CA GLN A 94 -0.79 -2.73 -5.38
C GLN A 94 0.31 -2.57 -6.42
N MET A 95 0.32 -1.42 -7.08
CA MET A 95 1.47 -0.95 -7.84
C MET A 95 2.42 -0.23 -6.88
N SER A 96 3.57 -0.84 -6.57
CA SER A 96 4.56 -0.26 -5.69
C SER A 96 5.40 0.81 -6.38
N PHE A 97 5.77 1.83 -5.62
CA PHE A 97 6.65 2.90 -6.08
C PHE A 97 8.10 2.56 -5.76
N ARG A 98 9.00 2.91 -6.70
CA ARG A 98 10.45 2.87 -6.47
C ARG A 98 11.06 4.23 -6.18
N PHE A 99 10.36 5.29 -6.54
CA PHE A 99 10.78 6.67 -6.36
C PHE A 99 9.61 7.48 -5.83
N ASP A 100 9.92 8.50 -5.04
CA ASP A 100 8.96 9.47 -4.56
C ASP A 100 8.41 10.30 -5.75
N PRO A 101 7.09 10.29 -5.99
CA PRO A 101 6.49 11.02 -7.12
C PRO A 101 6.68 12.55 -7.06
N TRP A 102 6.95 13.12 -5.89
CA TRP A 102 7.11 14.56 -5.71
C TRP A 102 8.58 14.99 -5.69
N SER A 103 9.43 14.26 -4.97
CA SER A 103 10.84 14.62 -4.83
C SER A 103 11.76 13.92 -5.82
N GLY A 104 11.32 12.82 -6.43
CA GLY A 104 12.13 11.96 -7.30
C GLY A 104 13.20 11.15 -6.55
N LYS A 105 13.30 11.28 -5.22
CA LYS A 105 14.25 10.51 -4.41
C LYS A 105 13.93 9.01 -4.48
N PRO A 106 14.95 8.14 -4.45
CA PRO A 106 14.72 6.70 -4.33
C PRO A 106 14.01 6.41 -3.02
N LEU A 107 13.01 5.52 -3.08
CA LEU A 107 12.40 4.99 -1.87
C LEU A 107 13.30 3.91 -1.26
N PRO A 108 13.21 3.70 0.06
CA PRO A 108 13.86 2.58 0.69
C PRO A 108 13.43 1.24 0.07
N THR A 109 14.31 0.24 0.09
CA THR A 109 13.99 -1.11 -0.41
C THR A 109 12.76 -1.68 0.30
N SER A 110 11.90 -2.40 -0.41
CA SER A 110 10.82 -3.14 0.24
C SER A 110 11.39 -4.18 1.22
N LEU A 111 10.72 -4.38 2.34
CA LEU A 111 11.01 -5.43 3.31
C LEU A 111 10.02 -6.60 3.21
N ARG A 112 9.31 -6.70 2.07
CA ARG A 112 8.25 -7.67 1.87
C ARG A 112 8.74 -9.10 2.05
N ASP A 113 9.82 -9.45 1.37
CA ASP A 113 10.36 -10.80 1.40
C ASP A 113 10.87 -11.14 2.81
N GLU A 114 11.60 -10.21 3.44
CA GLU A 114 12.09 -10.34 4.82
C GLU A 114 10.96 -10.47 5.83
N TRP A 115 9.84 -9.77 5.63
CA TRP A 115 8.67 -9.89 6.47
C TRP A 115 8.05 -11.28 6.36
N PHE A 116 7.86 -11.79 5.14
CA PHE A 116 7.32 -13.15 4.93
C PHE A 116 8.23 -14.20 5.58
N GLU A 117 9.53 -14.12 5.35
CA GLU A 117 10.51 -15.02 5.98
C GLU A 117 10.45 -14.95 7.51
N ALA A 118 10.33 -13.74 8.08
CA ALA A 118 10.25 -13.56 9.52
C ALA A 118 8.97 -14.13 10.14
N ILE A 119 7.83 -14.02 9.46
CA ILE A 119 6.54 -14.58 9.90
C ILE A 119 6.53 -16.10 9.79
N GLU A 120 7.00 -16.65 8.66
CA GLU A 120 7.10 -18.09 8.45
C GLU A 120 8.07 -18.75 9.42
N ALA A 121 9.18 -18.08 9.78
CA ALA A 121 10.11 -18.55 10.80
C ALA A 121 9.48 -18.66 12.21
N LEU A 122 8.39 -17.95 12.47
CA LEU A 122 7.59 -18.10 13.69
C LEU A 122 6.57 -19.25 13.61
N GLY A 123 6.52 -19.97 12.47
CA GLY A 123 5.55 -21.03 12.21
C GLY A 123 4.13 -20.49 11.98
N ILE A 124 4.01 -19.22 11.57
CA ILE A 124 2.73 -18.56 11.29
C ILE A 124 2.53 -18.57 9.77
N ASP A 125 1.35 -19.00 9.32
CA ASP A 125 0.97 -18.87 7.92
C ASP A 125 0.51 -17.42 7.66
N PRO A 126 1.23 -16.63 6.83
CA PRO A 126 0.93 -15.23 6.60
C PRO A 126 -0.43 -15.00 5.90
N TRP A 127 -1.00 -16.02 5.26
CA TRP A 127 -2.28 -15.95 4.54
C TRP A 127 -3.45 -16.37 5.41
N ASN A 128 -3.26 -17.38 6.26
CA ASN A 128 -4.35 -18.00 7.02
C ASN A 128 -4.36 -17.61 8.51
N ASP A 129 -3.23 -17.17 9.05
CA ASP A 129 -3.02 -16.93 10.48
C ASP A 129 -2.64 -15.46 10.79
N LYS A 130 -3.16 -14.50 10.02
CA LYS A 130 -2.87 -13.05 10.19
C LYS A 130 -3.06 -12.59 11.65
N ASP A 131 -4.09 -13.07 12.34
CA ASP A 131 -4.39 -12.71 13.74
C ASP A 131 -3.34 -13.19 14.76
N LYS A 132 -2.50 -14.17 14.39
CA LYS A 132 -1.38 -14.65 15.22
C LYS A 132 -0.10 -13.83 15.02
N THR A 133 -0.07 -12.95 14.00
CA THR A 133 1.08 -12.10 13.69
C THR A 133 1.37 -11.15 14.86
N PRO A 134 2.58 -11.15 15.44
CA PRO A 134 2.91 -10.25 16.53
C PRO A 134 2.76 -8.79 16.12
N ALA A 135 2.17 -7.96 16.98
CA ALA A 135 1.82 -6.57 16.67
C ALA A 135 2.99 -5.73 16.12
N ARG A 136 4.23 -6.01 16.54
CA ARG A 136 5.44 -5.33 16.04
C ARG A 136 5.66 -5.48 14.53
N PHE A 137 5.11 -6.53 13.90
CA PHE A 137 5.18 -6.79 12.47
C PHE A 137 4.07 -6.08 11.69
N ASN A 138 3.14 -5.38 12.36
CA ASN A 138 2.07 -4.63 11.71
C ASN A 138 2.44 -3.15 11.48
N ASP A 139 3.60 -2.70 11.97
CA ASP A 139 4.06 -1.32 11.84
C ASP A 139 5.58 -1.22 11.69
N GLU A 140 6.12 0.00 11.72
CA GLU A 140 7.54 0.26 11.49
C GLU A 140 8.46 -0.24 12.62
N THR A 141 7.91 -0.68 13.75
CA THR A 141 8.67 -0.98 14.97
C THR A 141 9.69 -2.09 14.77
N TRP A 142 9.44 -3.05 13.87
CA TRP A 142 10.38 -4.16 13.66
C TRP A 142 11.60 -3.81 12.79
N TRP A 143 11.56 -2.73 11.99
CA TRP A 143 12.64 -2.38 11.06
C TRP A 143 13.20 -0.97 11.19
N LYS A 144 12.51 -0.04 11.85
CA LYS A 144 12.92 1.38 11.90
C LYS A 144 14.31 1.58 12.50
N ASP A 145 14.70 0.78 13.48
CA ASP A 145 16.01 0.88 14.14
C ASP A 145 17.14 0.47 13.18
N SER A 146 16.91 -0.55 12.37
CA SER A 146 17.83 -0.98 11.30
C SER A 146 17.97 0.12 10.24
N TYR A 147 16.86 0.71 9.81
CA TYR A 147 16.87 1.80 8.83
C TYR A 147 17.64 3.05 9.30
N VAL A 148 17.44 3.46 10.56
CA VAL A 148 18.18 4.60 11.13
C VAL A 148 19.68 4.30 11.20
N SER A 149 20.04 3.05 11.51
CA SER A 149 21.44 2.60 11.54
C SER A 149 22.07 2.63 10.14
N GLU A 150 21.37 2.16 9.11
CA GLU A 150 21.79 2.21 7.70
C GLU A 150 22.03 3.64 7.21
N LYS A 151 21.18 4.59 7.62
CA LYS A 151 21.29 6.01 7.24
C LYS A 151 22.42 6.76 7.93
N SER A 152 22.90 6.25 9.06
CA SER A 152 23.94 6.88 9.88
C SER A 152 25.35 6.35 9.62
N ALA A 153 25.45 5.25 8.85
CA ALA A 153 26.70 4.63 8.42
C ALA A 153 27.25 5.29 7.15
#